data_AF-R1J1T6-F1
#
_entry.id   AF-R1J1T6-F1
#
_cell.length_a   1.000
_cell.length_b   1.000
_cell.length_c   1.000
_cell.angle_alpha   90.00
_cell.angle_beta   90.00
_cell.angle_gamma   90.00
#
_symmetry.space_group_name_H-M   'P 1'
#
loop_
_entity.id
_entity.type
_entity.pdbx_description
1 polymer ?
#
loop_
_entity_poly.entity_id
_entity_poly.type
_entity_poly.pdbx_seq_one_letter_code
_entity_poly.pdbx_strand_id
1 'polypeptide(L)'
;MVVRYKSILNDGSNTKFFESKPYVFQFTNMGQDLSISIERFRKHIQAEKAFKKGTVEWFIKDSADKKVSFQFDELPGNPGFLPYADLPKAVTAYNKKNGIYFEGQEIKDLNEEVVVAVSETGKVELTGDALAQLKLWYTKASKEERKAFRKWVIDQE
;
A
#
# COMPACT_ATOMS: atom_id res chain seq x y z
N MET A 1 -2.57 5.16 3.97
CA MET A 1 -2.97 6.49 3.45
C MET A 1 -2.49 6.67 2.01
N VAL A 2 -3.14 7.49 1.18
CA VAL A 2 -2.67 7.78 -0.21
C VAL A 2 -2.20 9.22 -0.35
N VAL A 3 -1.04 9.44 -0.98
CA VAL A 3 -0.41 10.76 -1.15
C VAL A 3 0.00 10.99 -2.61
N ARG A 4 -0.10 12.23 -3.07
CA ARG A 4 0.48 12.72 -4.34
C ARG A 4 1.29 13.97 -4.09
N TYR A 5 2.45 14.07 -4.73
CA TYR A 5 3.21 15.31 -4.77
C TYR A 5 2.68 16.21 -5.88
N LYS A 6 2.44 17.48 -5.56
CA LYS A 6 2.00 18.51 -6.50
C LYS A 6 2.84 19.76 -6.31
N SER A 7 3.44 20.27 -7.37
CA SER A 7 4.19 21.53 -7.32
C SER A 7 4.24 22.21 -8.68
N ILE A 8 4.33 23.53 -8.67
CA ILE A 8 4.71 24.32 -9.85
C ILE A 8 6.24 24.39 -9.85
N LEU A 9 6.87 23.98 -10.94
CA LEU A 9 8.33 23.85 -11.06
C LEU A 9 8.85 24.63 -12.27
N ASN A 10 10.10 25.08 -12.21
CA ASN A 10 10.71 25.80 -13.31
C ASN A 10 10.95 24.86 -14.49
N ASP A 11 10.65 25.34 -15.69
CA ASP A 11 10.84 24.66 -16.97
C ASP A 11 11.37 25.66 -18.00
N GLY A 12 12.70 25.83 -18.02
CA GLY A 12 13.36 26.87 -18.82
C GLY A 12 13.02 28.27 -18.34
N SER A 13 12.42 29.09 -19.21
CA SER A 13 11.95 30.44 -18.91
C SER A 13 10.53 30.49 -18.32
N ASN A 14 9.83 29.35 -18.28
CA ASN A 14 8.46 29.25 -17.80
C ASN A 14 8.37 28.38 -16.53
N THR A 15 7.15 28.24 -16.01
CA THR A 15 6.84 27.27 -14.96
C THR A 15 5.81 26.26 -15.46
N LYS A 16 5.86 25.05 -14.93
CA LYS A 16 4.98 23.95 -15.30
C LYS A 16 4.48 23.22 -14.05
N PHE A 17 3.20 22.87 -14.04
CA PHE A 17 2.62 22.04 -13.00
C PHE A 17 3.10 20.60 -13.13
N PHE A 18 3.57 20.05 -12.01
CA PHE A 18 3.98 18.66 -11.88
C PHE A 18 3.11 17.96 -10.84
N GLU A 19 2.59 16.78 -11.20
CA GLU A 19 1.88 15.88 -10.30
C GLU A 19 2.51 14.49 -10.40
N SER A 20 2.85 13.90 -9.25
CA SER A 20 3.34 12.52 -9.18
C SER A 20 2.21 11.51 -9.34
N LYS A 21 2.58 10.26 -9.59
CA LYS A 21 1.67 9.13 -9.37
C LYS A 21 1.27 9.06 -7.88
N PRO A 22 0.11 8.46 -7.55
CA PRO A 22 -0.27 8.21 -6.17
C PRO A 22 0.62 7.16 -5.50
N TYR A 23 0.94 7.39 -4.24
CA TYR A 23 1.69 6.47 -3.38
C TYR A 23 0.84 6.08 -2.17
N VAL A 24 0.94 4.82 -1.73
CA VAL A 24 0.33 4.32 -0.50
C VAL A 24 1.38 4.32 0.60
N PHE A 25 1.11 5.01 1.69
CA PHE A 25 1.93 5.01 2.90
C PHE A 25 1.28 4.14 3.97
N GLN A 26 2.10 3.30 4.60
CA GLN A 26 1.75 2.42 5.70
C GLN A 26 2.64 2.74 6.91
N PHE A 27 2.02 2.86 8.08
CA PHE A 27 2.69 3.17 9.34
C PHE A 27 1.85 2.60 10.49
N THR A 28 2.53 2.13 11.53
CA THR A 28 1.93 1.41 12.66
C THR A 28 1.47 2.35 13.79
N ASN A 29 2.00 3.57 13.84
CA ASN A 29 1.65 4.54 14.88
C ASN A 29 0.42 5.37 14.46
N MET A 30 -0.75 4.94 14.94
CA MET A 30 -2.01 5.68 14.80
C MET A 30 -2.26 6.53 16.04
N GLY A 31 -2.60 7.82 15.87
CA GLY A 31 -3.03 8.71 16.96
C GLY A 31 -2.17 9.94 17.25
N GLN A 32 -1.15 10.23 16.42
CA GLN A 32 -0.35 11.46 16.51
C GLN A 32 -0.38 12.20 15.17
N ASP A 33 -0.22 13.53 15.22
CA ASP A 33 -0.07 14.34 14.02
C ASP A 33 1.25 13.99 13.32
N LEU A 34 1.18 13.68 12.03
CA LEU A 34 2.32 13.31 11.21
C LEU A 34 2.54 14.34 10.11
N SER A 35 3.79 14.77 9.94
CA SER A 35 4.23 15.61 8.84
C SER A 35 4.96 14.77 7.80
N ILE A 36 4.51 14.85 6.55
CA ILE A 36 5.14 14.18 5.41
C ILE A 36 5.78 15.24 4.53
N SER A 37 7.06 15.07 4.26
CA SER A 37 7.85 15.96 3.44
C SER A 37 8.75 15.18 2.49
N ILE A 38 9.25 15.86 1.46
CA ILE A 38 10.21 15.32 0.50
C ILE A 38 11.29 16.36 0.23
N GLU A 39 12.35 15.93 -0.46
CA GLU A 39 13.34 16.86 -0.99
C GLU A 39 12.70 17.94 -1.89
N ARG A 40 13.26 19.16 -1.83
CA ARG A 40 12.71 20.28 -2.59
C ARG A 40 13.19 20.22 -4.04
N PHE A 41 12.26 19.94 -4.96
CA PHE A 41 12.52 20.07 -6.39
C PHE A 41 12.38 21.53 -6.86
N ARG A 42 13.35 22.02 -7.65
CA ARG A 42 13.25 23.35 -8.30
C ARG A 42 12.88 23.26 -9.78
N LYS A 43 13.31 22.20 -10.47
CA LYS A 43 13.13 22.02 -11.91
C LYS A 43 12.19 20.86 -12.20
N HIS A 44 11.31 21.03 -13.20
CA HIS A 44 10.37 19.98 -13.62
C HIS A 44 11.10 18.68 -13.98
N ILE A 45 12.15 18.77 -14.79
CA ILE A 45 12.94 17.61 -15.24
C ILE A 45 13.62 16.86 -14.09
N GLN A 46 13.95 17.55 -12.99
CA GLN A 46 14.56 16.93 -11.82
C GLN A 46 13.54 16.08 -11.07
N ALA A 47 12.36 16.65 -10.78
CA ALA A 47 11.26 15.93 -10.15
C ALA A 47 10.84 14.73 -11.02
N GLU A 48 10.61 14.94 -12.30
CA GLU A 48 10.20 13.88 -13.22
C GLU A 48 11.18 12.70 -13.23
N LYS A 49 12.49 12.98 -13.27
CA LYS A 49 13.51 11.93 -13.21
C LYS A 49 13.53 11.21 -11.86
N ALA A 50 13.43 11.93 -10.75
CA ALA A 50 13.45 11.34 -9.42
C ALA A 50 12.25 10.40 -9.20
N PHE A 51 11.04 10.85 -9.55
CA PHE A 51 9.82 10.05 -9.45
C PHE A 51 9.83 8.85 -10.40
N LYS A 52 10.33 9.00 -11.64
CA LYS A 52 10.43 7.86 -12.59
C LYS A 52 11.46 6.81 -12.16
N LYS A 53 12.55 7.23 -11.51
CA LYS A 53 13.61 6.32 -11.05
C LYS A 53 13.37 5.76 -9.64
N GLY A 54 12.37 6.26 -8.91
CA GLY A 54 12.11 5.86 -7.53
C GLY A 54 13.20 6.34 -6.55
N THR A 55 13.91 7.42 -6.87
CA THR A 55 14.97 7.97 -6.01
C THR A 55 14.48 9.11 -5.11
N VAL A 56 13.16 9.27 -4.96
CA VAL A 56 12.57 10.31 -4.12
C VAL A 56 12.69 9.88 -2.66
N GLU A 57 13.36 10.71 -1.86
CA GLU A 57 13.42 10.52 -0.42
C GLU A 57 12.21 11.15 0.25
N TRP A 58 11.45 10.33 0.97
CA TRP A 58 10.32 10.75 1.79
C TRP A 58 10.76 10.82 3.25
N PHE A 59 10.26 11.85 3.95
CA PHE A 59 10.52 12.06 5.36
C PHE A 59 9.19 12.17 6.08
N ILE A 60 8.96 11.28 7.05
CA ILE A 60 7.80 11.34 7.94
C ILE A 60 8.30 11.65 9.34
N LYS A 61 7.70 12.66 9.95
CA LYS A 61 8.00 13.08 11.32
C LYS A 61 6.73 13.17 12.15
N ASP A 62 6.83 12.89 13.44
CA ASP A 62 5.77 13.12 14.41
C ASP A 62 5.69 14.58 14.87
N SER A 63 4.73 14.90 15.73
CA SER A 63 4.55 16.23 16.32
C SER A 63 5.74 16.69 17.19
N ALA A 64 6.63 15.78 17.59
CA ALA A 64 7.86 16.04 18.32
C ALA A 64 9.10 16.11 17.40
N ASP A 65 8.90 16.19 16.08
CA ASP A 65 9.94 16.21 15.03
C ASP A 65 10.81 14.93 14.97
N LYS A 66 10.37 13.83 15.60
CA LYS A 66 11.07 12.55 15.54
C LYS A 66 10.73 11.81 14.26
N LYS A 67 11.73 11.17 13.66
CA LYS A 67 11.57 10.38 12.44
C LYS A 67 10.71 9.13 12.73
N VAL A 68 9.67 8.95 11.94
CA VAL A 68 8.78 7.78 12.01
C VAL A 68 9.20 6.77 10.95
N SER A 69 9.21 5.48 11.32
CA SER A 69 9.41 4.40 10.35
C SER A 69 8.13 4.22 9.52
N PHE A 70 8.29 4.05 8.22
CA PHE A 70 7.17 3.87 7.30
C PHE A 70 7.55 2.97 6.14
N GLN A 71 6.55 2.32 5.59
CA GLN A 71 6.64 1.66 4.29
C GLN A 71 5.81 2.46 3.29
N PHE A 72 6.25 2.48 2.03
CA PHE A 72 5.49 3.11 0.97
C PHE A 72 5.64 2.34 -0.33
N ASP A 73 4.55 2.31 -1.10
CA ASP A 73 4.51 1.73 -2.43
C ASP A 73 3.87 2.70 -3.43
N GLU A 74 4.24 2.60 -4.70
CA GLU A 74 3.46 3.21 -5.76
C GLU A 74 2.09 2.51 -5.84
N LEU A 75 0.99 3.28 -5.78
CA LEU A 75 -0.34 2.71 -5.91
C LEU A 75 -0.53 2.24 -7.36
N PRO A 76 -0.75 0.94 -7.62
CA PRO A 76 -1.04 0.46 -8.96
C PRO A 76 -2.35 1.05 -9.47
N GLY A 77 -2.33 1.46 -10.73
CA GLY A 77 -3.50 1.97 -11.43
C GLY A 77 -4.56 0.91 -11.70
N ASN A 78 -5.81 1.36 -11.85
CA ASN A 78 -6.84 0.53 -12.48
C ASN A 78 -6.48 0.24 -13.94
N PRO A 79 -6.88 -0.92 -14.48
CA PRO A 79 -6.67 -1.21 -15.90
C PRO A 79 -7.46 -0.24 -16.79
N GLY A 80 -6.87 0.11 -17.93
CA GLY A 80 -7.51 0.94 -18.97
C GLY A 80 -7.02 2.40 -19.02
N PHE A 81 -7.80 3.23 -19.71
CA PHE A 81 -7.54 4.67 -19.85
C PHE A 81 -7.90 5.38 -18.53
N LEU A 82 -7.02 6.27 -18.05
CA LEU A 82 -7.12 6.97 -16.74
C LEU A 82 -7.06 6.03 -15.52
N PRO A 83 -5.91 5.40 -15.24
CA PRO A 83 -5.74 4.42 -14.16
C PRO A 83 -6.15 4.91 -12.76
N TYR A 84 -6.13 6.22 -12.54
CA TYR A 84 -6.36 6.82 -11.23
C TYR A 84 -7.61 7.71 -11.17
N ALA A 85 -8.54 7.57 -12.13
CA ALA A 85 -9.82 8.28 -12.09
C ALA A 85 -10.66 7.87 -10.87
N ASP A 86 -10.65 6.57 -10.55
CA ASP A 86 -11.27 6.00 -9.35
C ASP A 86 -10.18 5.54 -8.37
N LEU A 87 -9.68 6.50 -7.58
CA LEU A 87 -8.70 6.24 -6.51
C LEU A 87 -9.23 5.25 -5.46
N PRO A 88 -10.47 5.37 -4.93
CA PRO A 88 -11.00 4.40 -3.97
C PRO A 88 -10.96 2.95 -4.48
N LYS A 89 -11.28 2.72 -5.76
CA LYS A 89 -11.20 1.39 -6.37
C LYS A 89 -9.76 0.87 -6.46
N ALA A 90 -8.81 1.72 -6.86
CA ALA A 90 -7.40 1.34 -6.92
C ALA A 90 -6.85 0.97 -5.52
N VAL A 91 -7.20 1.76 -4.50
CA VAL A 91 -6.82 1.48 -3.09
C VAL A 91 -7.45 0.19 -2.60
N THR A 92 -8.73 -0.03 -2.90
CA THR A 92 -9.41 -1.28 -2.52
C THR A 92 -8.74 -2.49 -3.16
N ALA A 93 -8.34 -2.39 -4.42
CA ALA A 93 -7.62 -3.45 -5.12
C ALA A 93 -6.23 -3.70 -4.51
N TYR A 94 -5.49 -2.62 -4.20
CA TYR A 94 -4.19 -2.70 -3.51
C TYR A 94 -4.32 -3.35 -2.13
N ASN A 95 -5.25 -2.88 -1.28
CA ASN A 95 -5.47 -3.43 0.05
C ASN A 95 -5.84 -4.91 0.00
N LYS A 96 -6.77 -5.31 -0.89
CA LYS A 96 -7.14 -6.73 -1.08
C LYS A 96 -5.95 -7.59 -1.50
N LYS A 97 -5.12 -7.09 -2.42
CA LYS A 97 -3.94 -7.81 -2.91
C LYS A 97 -2.89 -7.98 -1.81
N ASN A 98 -2.70 -6.94 -1.00
CA ASN A 98 -1.76 -6.94 0.11
C ASN A 98 -2.38 -7.45 1.42
N GLY A 99 -3.55 -8.08 1.39
CA GLY A 99 -4.15 -8.66 2.60
C GLY A 99 -4.45 -7.66 3.71
N ILE A 100 -4.65 -6.38 3.39
CA ILE A 100 -5.01 -5.31 4.34
C ILE A 100 -6.54 -5.23 4.41
N TYR A 101 -7.10 -5.39 5.61
CA TYR A 101 -8.54 -5.33 5.88
C TYR A 101 -8.79 -4.59 7.18
N PHE A 102 -9.99 -4.03 7.27
CA PHE A 102 -10.46 -3.29 8.43
C PHE A 102 -11.44 -4.18 9.19
N GLU A 103 -11.13 -4.52 10.44
CA GLU A 103 -12.02 -5.25 11.35
C GLU A 103 -12.48 -4.26 12.43
N GLY A 104 -13.61 -3.57 12.17
CA GLY A 104 -14.05 -2.45 13.00
C GLY A 104 -13.18 -1.20 12.79
N GLN A 105 -12.59 -0.69 13.86
CA GLN A 105 -11.68 0.48 13.83
C GLN A 105 -10.19 0.08 13.73
N GLU A 106 -9.87 -1.21 13.76
CA GLU A 106 -8.51 -1.72 13.69
C GLU A 106 -8.13 -2.10 12.25
N ILE A 107 -6.93 -1.70 11.85
CA ILE A 107 -6.31 -2.13 10.60
C ILE A 107 -5.55 -3.41 10.91
N LYS A 108 -5.88 -4.50 10.21
CA LYS A 108 -5.12 -5.75 10.29
C LYS A 108 -4.44 -6.03 8.96
N ASP A 109 -3.18 -6.40 9.02
CA ASP A 109 -2.41 -6.93 7.89
C ASP A 109 -2.24 -8.45 8.07
N LEU A 110 -2.89 -9.23 7.20
CA LEU A 110 -2.82 -10.69 7.24
C LEU A 110 -1.42 -11.22 6.98
N ASN A 111 -0.60 -10.48 6.24
CA ASN A 111 0.75 -10.93 5.93
C ASN A 111 1.69 -10.72 7.13
N GLU A 112 1.39 -9.78 8.03
CA GLU A 112 2.12 -9.63 9.30
C GLU A 112 1.59 -10.59 10.39
N GLU A 113 0.27 -10.86 10.41
CA GLU A 113 -0.35 -11.84 11.33
C GLU A 113 -0.01 -13.31 10.99
N VAL A 114 0.27 -13.60 9.72
CA VAL A 114 0.61 -14.95 9.24
C VAL A 114 2.08 -14.97 8.80
N VAL A 115 2.97 -15.28 9.74
CA VAL A 115 4.38 -15.49 9.44
C VAL A 115 4.51 -16.87 8.79
N VAL A 116 4.92 -16.89 7.53
CA VAL A 116 5.28 -18.11 6.81
C VAL A 116 6.73 -18.45 7.15
N ALA A 117 6.95 -19.30 8.15
CA ALA A 117 8.27 -19.82 8.48
C ALA A 117 8.49 -21.12 7.71
N VAL A 118 9.48 -21.15 6.82
CA VAL A 118 9.96 -22.42 6.25
C VAL A 118 10.92 -23.02 7.26
N SER A 119 10.52 -24.09 7.94
CA SER A 119 11.43 -24.83 8.80
C SER A 119 12.58 -25.42 7.98
N GLU A 120 13.75 -25.64 8.59
CA GLU A 120 14.94 -26.22 7.94
C GLU A 120 14.69 -27.61 7.31
N THR A 121 13.53 -28.23 7.61
CA THR A 121 13.08 -29.50 7.01
C THR A 121 12.25 -29.36 5.73
N GLY A 122 12.08 -28.13 5.23
CA GLY A 122 11.26 -27.84 4.04
C GLY A 122 9.75 -27.86 4.29
N LYS A 123 9.31 -28.03 5.55
CA LYS A 123 7.92 -27.85 5.95
C LYS A 123 7.62 -26.37 6.13
N VAL A 124 6.57 -25.91 5.46
CA VAL A 124 6.01 -24.56 5.63
C VAL A 124 5.17 -24.57 6.90
N GLU A 125 5.67 -23.94 7.96
CA GLU A 125 4.93 -23.69 9.19
C GLU A 125 4.32 -22.29 9.11
N LEU A 126 2.99 -22.23 9.11
CA LEU A 126 2.24 -20.99 9.16
C LEU A 126 1.99 -20.67 10.63
N THR A 127 2.69 -19.68 11.18
CA THR A 127 2.42 -19.19 12.54
C THR A 127 1.52 -17.95 12.46
N GLY A 128 0.29 -18.09 12.96
CA GLY A 128 -0.78 -17.09 12.94
C GLY A 128 -2.11 -17.74 13.32
N ASP A 129 -3.07 -16.97 13.84
CA ASP A 129 -4.41 -17.50 14.18
C ASP A 129 -5.04 -18.23 12.97
N ALA A 130 -5.65 -19.39 13.19
CA ALA A 130 -6.18 -20.24 12.12
C ALA A 130 -7.24 -19.49 11.27
N LEU A 131 -8.02 -18.62 11.90
CA LEU A 131 -8.98 -17.76 11.21
C LEU A 131 -8.29 -16.71 10.34
N ALA A 132 -7.19 -16.10 10.80
CA ALA A 132 -6.37 -15.21 10.00
C ALA A 132 -5.81 -15.95 8.78
N GLN A 133 -5.25 -17.15 8.95
CA GLN A 133 -4.75 -17.93 7.82
C GLN A 133 -5.82 -18.20 6.76
N LEU A 134 -7.04 -18.59 7.17
CA LEU A 134 -8.16 -18.77 6.25
C LEU A 134 -8.57 -17.47 5.54
N LYS A 135 -8.62 -16.34 6.25
CA LYS A 135 -8.88 -15.02 5.66
C LYS A 135 -7.84 -14.68 4.59
N LEU A 136 -6.55 -14.96 4.82
CA LEU A 136 -5.47 -14.72 3.85
C LEU A 136 -5.61 -15.57 2.59
N TRP A 137 -5.87 -16.86 2.74
CA TRP A 137 -6.06 -17.74 1.60
C TRP A 137 -7.29 -17.35 0.79
N TYR A 138 -8.37 -16.96 1.48
CA TYR A 138 -9.58 -16.48 0.83
C TYR A 138 -9.36 -15.18 0.05
N THR A 139 -8.52 -14.25 0.52
CA THR A 139 -8.19 -13.02 -0.23
C THR A 139 -7.30 -13.27 -1.44
N LYS A 140 -6.41 -14.27 -1.38
CA LYS A 140 -5.55 -14.68 -2.51
C LYS A 140 -6.27 -15.53 -3.57
N ALA A 141 -7.27 -16.31 -3.17
CA ALA A 141 -8.04 -17.18 -4.05
C ALA A 141 -8.84 -16.41 -5.13
N SER A 142 -8.98 -17.02 -6.31
CA SER A 142 -9.80 -16.57 -7.44
C SER A 142 -11.31 -16.65 -7.12
N LYS A 143 -12.15 -16.05 -8.00
CA LYS A 143 -13.61 -16.12 -7.83
C LYS A 143 -14.14 -17.56 -7.86
N GLU A 144 -13.56 -18.42 -8.68
CA GLU A 144 -13.95 -19.82 -8.84
C GLU A 144 -13.58 -20.62 -7.59
N GLU A 145 -12.35 -20.46 -7.11
CA GLU A 145 -11.86 -21.11 -5.88
C GLU A 145 -12.65 -20.67 -4.64
N ARG A 146 -12.98 -19.37 -4.51
CA ARG A 146 -13.85 -18.89 -3.42
C ARG A 146 -15.24 -19.49 -3.48
N LYS A 147 -15.79 -19.73 -4.68
CA LYS A 147 -17.12 -20.33 -4.85
C LYS A 147 -17.09 -21.81 -4.48
N ALA A 148 -16.05 -22.53 -4.89
CA ALA A 148 -15.83 -23.92 -4.50
C ALA A 148 -15.65 -24.03 -2.98
N PHE A 149 -14.84 -23.16 -2.39
CA PHE A 149 -14.62 -23.11 -0.94
C PHE A 149 -15.91 -22.87 -0.17
N ARG A 150 -16.73 -21.89 -0.55
CA ARG A 150 -18.04 -21.65 0.11
C ARG A 150 -18.98 -22.84 0.00
N LYS A 151 -19.00 -23.53 -1.14
CA LYS A 151 -19.83 -24.73 -1.32
C LYS A 151 -19.37 -25.85 -0.38
N TRP A 152 -18.06 -26.08 -0.32
CA TRP A 152 -17.48 -27.07 0.58
C TRP A 152 -17.79 -26.77 2.05
N VAL A 153 -17.72 -25.51 2.50
CA VAL A 153 -18.08 -25.14 3.88
C VAL A 153 -19.53 -25.52 4.20
N ILE A 154 -20.46 -25.27 3.28
CA ILE A 154 -21.87 -25.65 3.46
C ILE A 154 -22.04 -27.18 3.51
N ASP A 155 -21.24 -27.93 2.75
CA ASP A 155 -21.27 -29.41 2.77
C ASP A 155 -20.63 -30.01 4.05
N GLN A 156 -20.01 -29.20 4.91
CA GLN A 156 -19.40 -29.63 6.18
C GLN A 156 -20.21 -29.24 7.43
N GLU A 157 -21.26 -28.40 7.29
CA GLU A 157 -22.24 -28.07 8.34
C GLU A 157 -23.47 -28.99 8.26
#